data_AF-A0A2A3L4W6-F1
#
_entry.id   AF-A0A2A3L4W6-F1
#
_cell.length_a   1.000
_cell.length_b   1.000
_cell.length_c   1.000
_cell.angle_alpha   90.00
_cell.angle_beta   90.00
_cell.angle_gamma   90.00
#
_symmetry.space_group_name_H-M   'P 1'
#
loop_
_entity.id
_entity.type
_entity.pdbx_description
1 polymer ?
#
loop_
_entity_poly.entity_id
_entity_poly.type
_entity_poly.pdbx_seq_one_letter_code
_entity_poly.pdbx_strand_id
1 'polypeptide(L)'
;MPLQAIPSAGDPLIIVGHVHAFPRHPAPGTVVSPLAGADTVAGAQDVPGQGYALVSVEWATPYTTLDLGTGSSETQYRRGEFGLPTEWTWYLAPAVLDESGRQYRLTSDQVACGHRTARLPELVGLNAPEVVAIHDVVL
;
A
#
# COMPACT_ATOMS: atom_id res chain seq x y z
N MET A 1 15.94 -4.58 -13.52
CA MET A 1 16.57 -4.36 -12.19
C MET A 1 15.47 -4.26 -11.15
N PRO A 2 15.63 -4.82 -9.94
CA PRO A 2 14.61 -4.70 -8.90
C PRO A 2 14.45 -3.24 -8.48
N LEU A 3 13.21 -2.81 -8.24
CA LEU A 3 12.94 -1.51 -7.63
C LEU A 3 13.32 -1.57 -6.16
N GLN A 4 14.18 -0.66 -5.71
CA GLN A 4 14.69 -0.65 -4.34
C GLN A 4 14.40 0.68 -3.67
N ALA A 5 13.86 0.63 -2.46
CA ALA A 5 13.77 1.76 -1.56
C ALA A 5 14.95 1.76 -0.60
N ILE A 6 15.49 2.93 -0.29
CA ILE A 6 16.62 3.09 0.63
C ILE A 6 16.05 3.49 1.99
N PRO A 7 16.03 2.62 3.00
CA PRO A 7 15.52 2.98 4.32
C PRO A 7 16.48 3.94 5.04
N SER A 8 15.94 4.70 6.00
CA SER A 8 16.74 5.57 6.87
C SER A 8 17.73 4.81 7.75
N ALA A 9 17.49 3.51 7.96
CA ALA A 9 18.39 2.58 8.63
C ALA A 9 18.16 1.14 8.13
N GLY A 10 19.23 0.35 8.03
CA GLY A 10 19.18 -1.05 7.58
C GLY A 10 19.43 -1.23 6.08
N ASP A 11 19.16 -2.44 5.59
CA ASP A 11 19.41 -2.82 4.20
C ASP A 11 18.32 -2.31 3.23
N PRO A 12 18.65 -2.08 1.95
CA PRO A 12 17.67 -1.70 0.93
C PRO A 12 16.46 -2.63 0.87
N LEU A 13 15.27 -2.04 0.74
CA LEU A 13 14.00 -2.77 0.68
C LEU A 13 13.61 -3.01 -0.78
N ILE A 14 13.21 -4.23 -1.13
CA ILE A 14 12.75 -4.56 -2.48
C ILE A 14 11.27 -4.21 -2.62
N ILE A 15 10.93 -3.34 -3.58
CA ILE A 15 9.55 -3.01 -3.91
C ILE A 15 9.03 -4.03 -4.92
N VAL A 16 8.01 -4.79 -4.53
CA VAL A 16 7.42 -5.87 -5.35
C VAL A 16 6.16 -5.45 -6.11
N GLY A 17 5.61 -4.28 -5.78
CA GLY A 17 4.47 -3.71 -6.50
C GLY A 17 3.75 -2.62 -5.73
N HIS A 18 2.49 -2.37 -6.11
CA HIS A 18 1.66 -1.29 -5.60
C HIS A 18 0.26 -1.79 -5.21
N VAL A 19 -0.26 -1.21 -4.13
CA VAL A 19 -1.65 -1.39 -3.69
C VAL A 19 -2.28 -0.01 -3.56
N HIS A 20 -3.34 0.22 -4.32
CA HIS A 20 -4.21 1.36 -4.11
C HIS A 20 -5.41 0.95 -3.27
N ALA A 21 -5.72 1.74 -2.24
CA ALA A 21 -6.85 1.49 -1.35
C ALA A 21 -7.70 2.74 -1.17
N PHE A 22 -9.01 2.53 -1.10
CA PHE A 22 -10.01 3.56 -0.88
C PHE A 22 -11.22 2.97 -0.13
N PRO A 23 -11.83 3.67 0.82
CA PRO A 23 -11.37 4.91 1.45
C PRO A 23 -10.56 4.64 2.74
N ARG A 24 -10.13 3.39 2.96
CA ARG A 24 -9.45 2.92 4.18
C ARG A 24 -8.22 2.11 3.79
N HIS A 25 -7.41 1.77 4.78
CA HIS A 25 -6.30 0.85 4.60
C HIS A 25 -6.74 -0.47 3.94
N PRO A 26 -5.90 -1.04 3.05
CA PRO A 26 -6.15 -2.35 2.48
C PRO A 26 -6.16 -3.42 3.57
N ALA A 27 -6.97 -4.45 3.40
CA ALA A 27 -6.99 -5.58 4.31
C ALA A 27 -5.70 -6.40 4.20
N PRO A 28 -5.27 -7.10 5.27
CA PRO A 28 -4.21 -8.09 5.15
C PRO A 28 -4.54 -9.15 4.09
N GLY A 29 -3.55 -9.63 3.34
CA GLY A 29 -3.75 -10.56 2.22
C GLY A 29 -4.21 -9.92 0.90
N THR A 30 -4.38 -8.59 0.84
CA THR A 30 -4.70 -7.86 -0.40
C THR A 30 -3.64 -8.13 -1.47
N VAL A 31 -4.10 -8.41 -2.69
CA VAL A 31 -3.23 -8.67 -3.85
C VAL A 31 -2.45 -7.42 -4.21
N VAL A 32 -1.15 -7.58 -4.43
CA VAL A 32 -0.26 -6.52 -4.86
C VAL A 32 -0.26 -6.46 -6.38
N SER A 33 -0.58 -5.29 -6.94
CA SER A 33 -0.53 -5.07 -8.38
C SER A 33 0.92 -4.82 -8.80
N PRO A 34 1.39 -5.37 -9.92
CA PRO A 34 2.74 -5.08 -10.37
C PRO A 34 2.91 -3.63 -10.82
N LEU A 35 4.10 -3.08 -10.59
CA LEU A 35 4.49 -1.75 -11.05
C LEU A 35 4.99 -1.80 -12.50
N ALA A 36 4.62 -0.81 -13.31
CA ALA A 36 5.16 -0.68 -14.66
C ALA A 36 6.67 -0.39 -14.60
N GLY A 37 7.47 -1.17 -15.32
CA GLY A 37 8.93 -1.01 -15.34
C GLY A 37 9.67 -1.64 -14.16
N ALA A 38 8.96 -2.13 -13.14
CA ALA A 38 9.50 -3.22 -12.35
C ALA A 38 9.61 -4.41 -13.30
N ASP A 39 10.74 -5.12 -13.31
CA ASP A 39 10.70 -6.47 -13.82
C ASP A 39 9.60 -7.17 -13.02
N THR A 40 8.45 -7.40 -13.65
CA THR A 40 7.39 -8.22 -13.11
C THR A 40 8.02 -9.58 -12.99
N VAL A 41 8.49 -9.84 -11.80
CA VAL A 41 8.99 -11.13 -11.36
C VAL A 41 7.78 -12.04 -11.26
N ALA A 42 7.32 -12.48 -12.43
CA ALA A 42 6.86 -13.84 -12.64
C ALA A 42 8.07 -14.81 -12.65
N GLY A 43 9.26 -14.37 -12.17
CA GLY A 43 10.50 -15.12 -12.24
C GLY A 43 11.82 -14.50 -11.73
N ALA A 44 11.90 -13.31 -11.08
CA ALA A 44 13.08 -13.12 -10.22
C ALA A 44 13.00 -14.13 -9.10
N GLN A 45 14.03 -14.96 -9.09
CA GLN A 45 14.74 -15.37 -7.90
C GLN A 45 13.95 -15.03 -6.65
N ASP A 46 13.20 -16.02 -6.18
CA ASP A 46 12.96 -16.31 -4.78
C ASP A 46 13.91 -15.47 -3.92
N VAL A 47 13.53 -14.23 -3.62
CA VAL A 47 14.35 -13.36 -2.77
C VAL A 47 14.07 -13.93 -1.40
N PRO A 48 15.03 -14.61 -0.75
CA PRO A 48 14.77 -15.23 0.52
C PRO A 48 14.60 -14.10 1.53
N GLY A 49 13.37 -13.63 1.74
CA GLY A 49 13.08 -12.43 2.52
C GLY A 49 11.78 -11.73 2.15
N GLN A 50 11.34 -10.86 3.07
CA GLN A 50 10.11 -10.07 2.98
C GLN A 50 10.24 -8.98 1.90
N GLY A 51 9.46 -9.08 0.82
CA GLY A 51 9.29 -7.97 -0.14
C GLY A 51 8.43 -6.86 0.47
N TYR A 52 8.38 -5.69 -0.16
CA TYR A 52 7.54 -4.58 0.27
C TYR A 52 6.64 -4.10 -0.88
N ALA A 53 5.36 -3.90 -0.60
CA ALA A 53 4.44 -3.23 -1.51
C ALA A 53 4.35 -1.76 -1.14
N LEU A 54 4.37 -0.88 -2.15
CA LEU A 54 4.00 0.51 -1.97
C LEU A 54 2.48 0.61 -1.85
N VAL A 55 1.99 1.14 -0.73
CA VAL A 55 0.57 1.34 -0.50
C VAL A 55 0.24 2.82 -0.62
N SER A 56 -0.80 3.12 -1.38
CA SER A 56 -1.43 4.43 -1.42
C SER A 56 -2.86 4.31 -0.91
N VAL A 57 -3.21 5.08 0.12
CA VAL A 57 -4.58 5.16 0.64
C VAL A 57 -5.14 6.52 0.30
N GLU A 58 -6.19 6.53 -0.52
CA GLU A 58 -6.98 7.74 -0.73
C GLU A 58 -8.07 7.80 0.34
N TRP A 59 -8.04 8.84 1.17
CA TRP A 59 -9.00 9.00 2.27
C TRP A 59 -10.27 9.72 1.81
N ALA A 60 -11.41 9.16 2.20
CA ALA A 60 -12.71 9.81 2.08
C ALA A 60 -13.67 9.34 3.17
N THR A 61 -14.63 10.20 3.52
CA THR A 61 -15.66 9.92 4.51
C THR A 61 -16.93 9.46 3.81
N PRO A 62 -17.49 8.28 4.13
CA PRO A 62 -18.79 7.86 3.61
C PRO A 62 -19.94 8.60 4.31
N TYR A 63 -20.84 9.16 3.50
CA TYR A 63 -22.11 9.77 3.91
C TYR A 63 -23.23 8.92 3.37
N THR A 64 -23.84 8.13 4.24
CA THR A 64 -25.02 7.36 3.89
C THR A 64 -26.27 8.16 4.21
N THR A 65 -27.03 8.53 3.18
CA THR A 65 -28.35 9.14 3.32
C THR A 65 -29.39 8.05 3.18
N LEU A 66 -30.30 7.97 4.15
CA LEU A 66 -31.45 7.06 4.11
C LEU A 66 -32.71 7.87 3.80
N ASP A 67 -33.37 7.53 2.70
CA ASP A 67 -34.71 8.02 2.40
C ASP A 67 -35.71 7.20 3.23
N LEU A 68 -36.31 7.86 4.22
CA LEU A 68 -37.27 7.23 5.14
C LEU A 68 -38.63 6.91 4.48
N GLY A 69 -38.94 7.52 3.33
CA GLY A 69 -40.19 7.28 2.59
C GLY A 69 -40.09 6.10 1.63
N THR A 70 -38.92 5.90 1.00
CA THR A 70 -38.71 4.79 0.06
C THR A 70 -37.91 3.63 0.64
N GLY A 71 -37.26 3.83 1.80
CA GLY A 71 -36.31 2.88 2.38
C GLY A 71 -34.98 2.81 1.62
N SER A 72 -34.79 3.65 0.60
CA SER A 72 -33.58 3.65 -0.22
C SER A 72 -32.42 4.27 0.56
N SER A 73 -31.22 3.72 0.37
CA SER A 73 -30.00 4.27 0.93
C SER A 73 -29.00 4.61 -0.16
N GLU A 74 -28.41 5.80 -0.08
CA GLU A 74 -27.34 6.24 -0.99
C GLU A 74 -26.10 6.58 -0.18
N THR A 75 -24.92 6.12 -0.60
CA THR A 75 -23.65 6.46 0.04
C THR A 75 -22.78 7.31 -0.87
N GLN A 76 -22.45 8.52 -0.42
CA GLN A 76 -21.55 9.44 -1.11
C GLN A 76 -20.23 9.53 -0.34
N TYR A 77 -19.10 9.55 -1.05
CA TYR A 77 -17.79 9.73 -0.42
C TYR A 77 -17.34 11.18 -0.56
N ARG A 78 -17.08 11.85 0.56
CA ARG A 78 -16.62 13.25 0.60
C ARG A 78 -15.22 13.32 1.17
N ARG A 79 -14.37 14.16 0.57
CA ARG A 79 -12.99 14.42 1.05
C ARG A 79 -12.97 15.68 1.91
N GLY A 80 -12.12 15.70 2.94
CA GLY A 80 -11.82 16.91 3.71
C GLY A 80 -12.85 17.39 4.72
N GLU A 81 -13.81 16.54 5.10
CA GLU A 81 -14.73 16.82 6.21
C GLU A 81 -14.22 16.16 7.51
N PHE A 82 -14.55 16.75 8.67
CA PHE A 82 -14.22 16.25 10.03
C PHE A 82 -12.74 16.16 10.44
N GLY A 83 -11.86 16.99 9.88
CA GLY A 83 -10.44 17.00 10.27
C GLY A 83 -9.67 15.74 9.85
N LEU A 84 -10.26 14.93 8.96
CA LEU A 84 -9.58 13.81 8.33
C LEU A 84 -8.55 14.33 7.32
N PRO A 85 -7.41 13.64 7.16
CA PRO A 85 -6.44 14.02 6.15
C PRO A 85 -7.13 14.11 4.79
N THR A 86 -7.08 15.29 4.18
CA THR A 86 -7.59 15.58 2.83
C THR A 86 -6.82 14.85 1.73
N GLU A 87 -5.75 14.15 2.11
CA GLU A 87 -4.67 13.76 1.22
C GLU A 87 -4.48 12.26 1.15
N TRP A 88 -3.57 11.85 0.30
CA TRP A 88 -3.17 10.47 0.14
C TRP A 88 -2.17 10.10 1.23
N THR A 89 -2.33 8.93 1.83
CA THR A 89 -1.28 8.35 2.68
C THR A 89 -0.48 7.34 1.88
N TRP A 90 0.85 7.44 1.95
CA TRP A 90 1.78 6.54 1.28
C TRP A 90 2.70 5.86 2.29
N TYR A 91 2.87 4.55 2.16
CA TYR A 91 3.77 3.77 3.01
C TYR A 91 4.21 2.48 2.31
N LEU A 92 5.33 1.91 2.75
CA LEU A 92 5.75 0.57 2.38
C LEU A 92 5.19 -0.43 3.38
N ALA A 93 4.55 -1.50 2.90
CA ALA A 93 4.03 -2.58 3.73
C ALA A 93 4.65 -3.91 3.32
N PRO A 94 4.91 -4.84 4.25
CA PRO A 94 5.53 -6.11 3.90
C PRO A 94 4.58 -6.95 3.06
N ALA A 95 5.12 -7.61 2.05
CA ALA A 95 4.41 -8.44 1.10
C ALA A 95 5.11 -9.79 0.96
N VAL A 96 4.32 -10.84 0.90
CA VAL A 96 4.77 -12.22 0.78
C VAL A 96 4.30 -12.79 -0.56
N LEU A 97 5.15 -13.61 -1.17
CA LEU A 97 4.78 -14.33 -2.39
C LEU A 97 3.83 -15.47 -2.01
N ASP A 98 2.60 -15.43 -2.53
CA ASP A 98 1.70 -16.56 -2.52
C ASP A 98 2.15 -17.55 -3.61
N GLU A 99 2.88 -18.59 -3.20
CA GLU A 99 3.43 -19.61 -4.11
C GLU A 99 2.35 -20.32 -4.93
N SER A 100 1.14 -20.45 -4.39
CA SER A 100 0.02 -21.11 -5.09
C SER A 100 -0.54 -20.25 -6.22
N GLY A 101 -0.58 -18.93 -6.01
CA GLY A 101 -1.09 -17.95 -6.98
C GLY A 101 -0.02 -17.29 -7.84
N ARG A 102 1.27 -17.48 -7.53
CA ARG A 102 2.41 -16.70 -8.06
C ARG A 102 2.17 -15.19 -8.02
N GLN A 103 1.57 -14.71 -6.94
CA GLN A 103 1.21 -13.30 -6.74
C GLN A 103 1.65 -12.83 -5.37
N TYR A 104 2.15 -11.60 -5.28
CA TYR A 104 2.44 -11.00 -3.99
C TYR A 104 1.14 -10.56 -3.31
N ARG A 105 1.08 -10.76 -2.00
CA ARG A 105 -0.01 -10.29 -1.14
C ARG A 105 0.58 -9.55 0.06
N LEU A 106 -0.13 -8.53 0.54
CA LEU A 106 0.22 -7.91 1.83
C LEU A 106 0.25 -8.99 2.91
N THR A 107 1.25 -8.93 3.80
CA THR A 107 1.33 -9.88 4.92
C THR A 107 0.04 -9.87 5.75
N SER A 108 -0.30 -11.03 6.32
CA SER A 108 -1.38 -11.18 7.28
C SER A 108 -1.01 -10.69 8.68
N ASP A 109 0.29 -10.47 8.93
CA ASP A 109 0.80 -9.99 10.20
C ASP A 109 0.35 -8.56 10.47
N GLN A 110 0.04 -8.25 11.74
CA GLN A 110 -0.23 -6.87 12.13
C GLN A 110 1.06 -6.05 12.05
N VAL A 111 1.17 -5.24 11.01
CA VAL A 111 2.28 -4.31 10.78
C VAL A 111 1.84 -2.90 11.14
N ALA A 112 2.51 -2.32 12.14
CA ALA A 112 2.29 -0.94 12.54
C ALA A 112 3.17 0.00 11.72
N CYS A 113 2.79 1.28 11.64
CA CYS A 113 3.69 2.31 11.14
C CYS A 113 4.88 2.42 12.11
N GLY A 114 6.04 1.93 11.71
CA GLY A 114 7.28 2.13 12.46
C GLY A 114 7.75 3.59 12.38
N HIS A 115 8.80 3.92 13.13
CA HIS A 115 9.47 5.23 13.02
C HIS A 115 10.39 5.34 11.80
N ARG A 116 10.53 4.27 11.03
CA ARG A 116 11.45 4.20 9.89
C ARG A 116 10.77 4.72 8.63
N THR A 117 11.58 5.36 7.78
CA THR A 117 11.15 5.88 6.49
C THR A 117 12.06 5.32 5.40
N ALA A 118 11.58 5.23 4.16
CA ALA A 118 12.40 4.90 3.01
C ALA A 118 12.29 5.96 1.93
N ARG A 119 13.42 6.25 1.28
CA ARG A 119 13.46 7.00 0.03
C ARG A 119 13.10 6.07 -1.12
N LEU A 120 12.08 6.43 -1.89
CA LEU A 120 11.62 5.67 -3.04
C LEU A 120 12.51 5.92 -4.27
N PRO A 121 12.64 4.93 -5.17
CA PRO A 121 13.16 5.17 -6.50
C PRO A 121 12.14 5.97 -7.34
N GLU A 122 12.53 6.39 -8.54
CA GLU A 122 11.57 6.97 -9.48
C GLU A 122 10.53 5.91 -9.90
N LEU A 123 9.25 6.20 -9.68
CA LEU A 123 8.14 5.30 -9.98
C LEU A 123 7.26 5.89 -11.08
N VAL A 124 7.41 5.37 -12.30
CA VAL A 124 6.66 5.84 -13.47
C VAL A 124 5.16 5.63 -13.27
N GLY A 125 4.37 6.68 -13.46
CA GLY A 125 2.90 6.63 -13.39
C GLY A 125 2.32 6.73 -11.98
N LEU A 126 3.14 6.92 -10.94
CA LEU A 126 2.70 7.18 -9.58
C LEU A 126 3.20 8.54 -9.09
N ASN A 127 2.32 9.30 -8.44
CA ASN A 127 2.67 10.55 -7.76
C ASN A 127 3.05 10.28 -6.29
N ALA A 128 3.93 9.28 -6.08
CA ALA A 128 4.37 8.92 -4.74
C ALA A 128 5.35 9.99 -4.19
N PRO A 129 5.30 10.31 -2.89
CA PRO A 129 6.32 11.13 -2.25
C PRO A 129 7.71 10.49 -2.36
N GLU A 130 8.76 11.32 -2.39
CA GLU A 130 10.14 10.83 -2.42
C GLU A 130 10.51 9.99 -1.19
N VAL A 131 9.91 10.30 -0.03
CA VAL A 131 10.12 9.59 1.23
C VAL A 131 8.78 9.15 1.80
N VAL A 132 8.68 7.87 2.17
CA VAL A 132 7.47 7.26 2.74
C VAL A 132 7.77 6.51 4.02
N ALA A 133 6.76 6.33 4.87
CA ALA A 133 6.89 5.51 6.08
C ALA A 133 7.05 4.02 5.72
N ILE A 134 7.73 3.27 6.58
CA ILE A 134 7.83 1.81 6.49
C ILE A 134 6.95 1.22 7.59
N HIS A 135 6.00 0.37 7.20
CA HIS A 135 5.32 -0.52 8.11
C HIS A 135 6.17 -1.79 8.24
N ASP A 136 6.66 -2.06 9.43
CA ASP A 136 7.42 -3.26 9.74
C ASP A 136 6.88 -3.92 11.01
N VAL A 137 7.30 -5.17 11.24
CA VAL A 137 6.86 -5.99 12.38
C VAL A 137 7.71 -5.73 13.63
N VAL A 138 8.59 -4.71 13.63
CA VAL A 138 9.64 -4.59 14.66
C VAL A 138 9.21 -3.66 15.79
N LEU A 139 8.88 -4.26 16.93
CA LEU A 139 9.27 -3.77 18.27
C LEU A 139 10.61 -4.41 18.65
#